data_AF-A0AAW0L1X0-F1
#
_entry.id   AF-A0AAW0L1X0-F1
#
_cell.length_a   1.000
_cell.length_b   1.000
_cell.length_c   1.000
_cell.angle_alpha   90.00
_cell.angle_beta   90.00
_cell.angle_gamma   90.00
#
_symmetry.space_group_name_H-M   'P 1'
#
loop_
_entity.id
_entity.type
_entity.pdbx_description
1 polymer ?
#
loop_
_entity_poly.entity_id
_entity_poly.type
_entity_poly.pdbx_seq_one_letter_code
_entity_poly.pdbx_strand_id
1 'polypeptide(L)'
;MTAIYLLVLVNCLCTFQVYAMVVFDNLEVRYTSMKNQPCPRWVRTCLRIFYGGLAFFLSVTFPFLGSLAPLVGGATLPLTFAYPCFMWIAMRKPRPNGFVWITNMGLGCLGIVLTILIVIAAAWTLTDKGLKANFYKP
;
A
#
# COMPACT_ATOMS: atom_id res chain seq x y z
N MET A 1 22.00 -15.94 -12.55
CA MET A 1 21.68 -15.18 -11.32
C MET A 1 21.76 -13.67 -11.54
N THR A 2 22.82 -13.14 -12.16
CA THR A 2 23.00 -11.69 -12.44
C THR A 2 21.86 -11.04 -13.22
N ALA A 3 21.34 -11.69 -14.27
CA ALA A 3 20.24 -11.15 -15.07
C ALA A 3 18.94 -10.96 -14.26
N ILE A 4 18.65 -11.85 -13.30
CA ILE A 4 17.47 -11.75 -12.43
C ILE A 4 17.60 -10.54 -11.50
N TYR A 5 18.77 -10.33 -10.90
CA TYR A 5 19.02 -9.16 -10.06
C TYR A 5 18.92 -7.84 -10.83
N LEU A 6 19.46 -7.79 -12.06
CA LEU A 6 19.33 -6.61 -12.92
C LEU A 6 17.87 -6.33 -13.28
N LEU A 7 17.08 -7.36 -13.61
CA LEU A 7 15.66 -7.21 -13.90
C LEU A 7 14.87 -6.70 -12.69
N VAL A 8 15.15 -7.24 -11.50
CA VAL A 8 14.53 -6.78 -10.25
C VAL A 8 14.91 -5.33 -9.94
N LEU A 9 16.18 -4.95 -10.11
CA LEU A 9 16.62 -3.56 -9.90
C LEU A 9 15.89 -2.59 -10.84
N VAL A 10 15.83 -2.90 -12.14
CA VAL A 10 15.10 -2.08 -13.12
C VAL A 10 13.63 -1.98 -12.74
N ASN A 11 13.01 -3.10 -12.36
CA ASN A 11 11.62 -3.10 -11.92
C ASN A 11 11.41 -2.20 -10.68
N CYS A 12 12.27 -2.29 -9.66
CA CYS A 12 12.17 -1.45 -8.48
C CYS A 12 12.33 0.04 -8.81
N LEU A 13 13.28 0.40 -9.69
CA LEU A 13 13.51 1.78 -10.11
C LEU A 13 12.31 2.37 -10.87
N CYS A 14 11.74 1.61 -11.82
CA CYS A 14 10.55 2.04 -12.56
C CYS A 14 9.33 2.16 -11.64
N THR A 15 9.10 1.15 -10.81
CA THR A 15 7.96 1.08 -9.88
C THR A 15 8.00 2.20 -8.85
N PHE A 16 9.18 2.56 -8.33
CA PHE A 16 9.34 3.70 -7.42
C PHE A 16 8.87 5.01 -8.05
N GLN A 17 9.19 5.25 -9.32
CA GLN A 17 8.77 6.46 -10.03
C GLN A 17 7.25 6.52 -10.21
N VAL A 18 6.62 5.40 -10.59
CA VAL A 18 5.17 5.31 -10.77
C VAL A 18 4.42 5.57 -9.47
N TYR A 19 4.83 4.91 -8.36
CA TYR A 19 4.18 5.14 -7.07
C TYR A 19 4.45 6.54 -6.51
N ALA A 20 5.67 7.07 -6.69
CA ALA A 20 5.99 8.43 -6.25
C ALA A 20 5.12 9.48 -6.95
N MET A 21 4.82 9.31 -8.24
CA MET A 21 3.91 10.20 -8.98
C MET A 21 2.54 10.30 -8.31
N VAL A 22 1.93 9.16 -7.98
CA VAL A 22 0.61 9.12 -7.31
C VAL A 22 0.65 9.86 -5.96
N VAL A 23 1.72 9.68 -5.18
CA VAL A 23 1.90 10.39 -3.90
C VAL A 23 2.02 11.90 -4.12
N PHE A 24 2.84 12.32 -5.10
CA PHE A 24 3.00 13.75 -5.41
C PHE A 24 1.71 14.39 -5.88
N ASP A 25 0.92 13.70 -6.72
CA ASP A 25 -0.37 14.22 -7.19
C ASP A 25 -1.36 14.37 -6.03
N ASN A 26 -1.44 13.40 -5.11
CA ASN A 26 -2.30 13.51 -3.93
C ASN A 26 -1.87 14.67 -3.00
N LEU A 27 -0.57 14.88 -2.82
CA LEU A 27 -0.04 15.99 -2.03
C LEU A 27 -0.28 17.34 -2.71
N GLU A 28 -0.16 17.42 -4.04
CA GLU A 28 -0.43 18.61 -4.83
C GLU A 28 -1.91 18.98 -4.82
N VAL A 29 -2.82 18.00 -4.94
CA VAL A 29 -4.27 18.20 -4.80
C VAL A 29 -4.61 18.71 -3.40
N ARG A 30 -4.03 18.12 -2.36
CA ARG A 30 -4.25 18.56 -0.97
C ARG A 30 -3.73 19.98 -0.74
N TYR A 31 -2.55 20.30 -1.25
CA TYR A 31 -1.98 21.64 -1.16
C TYR A 31 -2.84 22.67 -1.91
N THR A 32 -3.29 22.35 -3.11
CA THR A 32 -4.15 23.21 -3.93
C THR A 32 -5.50 23.44 -3.25
N SER A 33 -6.08 22.40 -2.65
CA SER A 33 -7.33 22.50 -1.88
C SER A 33 -7.18 23.41 -0.65
N MET A 34 -6.04 23.39 0.03
CA MET A 34 -5.82 24.25 1.20
C MET A 34 -5.44 25.68 0.85
N LYS A 35 -4.64 25.88 -0.21
CA LYS A 35 -4.05 27.17 -0.54
C LYS A 35 -4.73 27.90 -1.71
N ASN A 36 -5.69 27.25 -2.38
CA ASN A 36 -6.43 27.76 -3.56
C ASN A 36 -5.54 28.42 -4.63
N GLN A 37 -4.29 27.96 -4.75
CA GLN A 37 -3.32 28.49 -5.69
C GLN A 37 -2.60 27.36 -6.44
N PRO A 38 -2.19 27.60 -7.70
CA PRO A 38 -1.46 26.61 -8.47
C PRO A 38 -0.14 26.26 -7.78
N CYS A 39 0.22 24.99 -7.80
CA CYS A 39 1.41 24.49 -7.13
C CYS A 39 2.68 25.08 -7.79
N PRO A 40 3.50 25.86 -7.06
CA PRO A 40 4.71 26.44 -7.62
C PRO A 40 5.71 25.35 -8.00
N ARG A 41 6.47 25.54 -9.10
CA ARG A 41 7.54 24.60 -9.49
C ARG A 41 8.56 24.35 -8.38
N TRP A 42 8.81 25.34 -7.52
CA TRP A 42 9.68 25.20 -6.35
C TRP A 42 9.14 24.20 -5.32
N VAL A 43 7.83 24.25 -5.03
CA VAL A 43 7.16 23.34 -4.08
C VAL A 43 7.21 21.91 -4.60
N ARG A 44 7.01 21.71 -5.90
CA ARG A 44 7.14 20.39 -6.54
C ARG A 44 8.56 19.82 -6.43
N THR A 45 9.59 20.64 -6.63
CA THR A 45 10.99 20.20 -6.45
C THR A 45 11.31 19.89 -4.99
N CYS A 46 10.87 20.72 -4.05
CA CYS A 46 11.02 20.45 -2.61
C CYS A 46 10.35 19.14 -2.20
N LEU A 47 9.11 18.88 -2.65
CA LEU A 47 8.39 17.64 -2.38
C LEU A 47 9.15 16.41 -2.89
N ARG A 48 9.72 16.48 -4.10
CA ARG A 48 10.52 15.37 -4.67
C ARG A 48 11.78 15.08 -3.86
N ILE A 49 12.54 16.12 -3.50
CA ILE A 49 13.77 15.98 -2.71
C ILE A 49 13.43 15.46 -1.31
N PHE A 50 12.39 16.02 -0.68
CA PHE A 50 11.94 15.62 0.64
C PHE A 50 11.48 14.16 0.68
N TYR A 51 10.67 13.73 -0.29
CA TYR A 51 10.19 12.35 -0.36
C TYR A 51 11.33 11.36 -0.59
N GLY A 52 12.25 11.66 -1.50
CA GLY A 52 13.43 10.83 -1.73
C GLY A 52 14.33 10.74 -0.49
N GLY A 53 14.60 11.88 0.16
CA GLY A 53 15.38 11.93 1.39
C GLY A 53 14.73 11.19 2.55
N LEU A 54 13.41 11.32 2.73
CA LEU A 54 12.64 10.62 3.75
C LEU A 54 12.63 9.11 3.48
N ALA A 55 12.44 8.67 2.23
CA ALA A 55 12.50 7.26 1.87
C ALA A 55 13.88 6.65 2.15
N PHE A 56 14.95 7.37 1.83
CA PHE A 56 16.32 6.95 2.16
C PHE A 56 16.54 6.86 3.68
N PHE A 57 16.11 7.89 4.42
CA PHE A 57 16.22 7.92 5.87
C PHE A 57 15.48 6.77 6.54
N LEU A 58 14.25 6.47 6.10
CA LEU A 58 13.47 5.34 6.61
C LEU A 58 14.11 4.00 6.28
N SER A 59 14.68 3.85 5.08
CA SER A 59 15.39 2.63 4.66
C SER A 59 16.61 2.35 5.54
N VAL A 60 17.39 3.37 5.86
CA VAL A 60 18.57 3.26 6.72
C VAL A 60 18.18 3.02 8.19
N THR A 61 17.15 3.73 8.68
CA THR A 61 16.75 3.70 10.10
C THR A 61 15.95 2.45 10.48
N PHE A 62 15.13 1.93 9.57
CA PHE A 62 14.20 0.84 9.84
C PHE A 62 14.40 -0.33 8.87
N PRO A 63 15.48 -1.13 9.04
CA PRO A 63 15.76 -2.28 8.17
C PRO A 63 14.70 -3.41 8.29
N PHE A 64 13.77 -3.32 9.24
CA PHE A 64 12.67 -4.28 9.43
C PHE A 64 11.41 -3.97 8.63
N LEU A 65 11.36 -2.86 7.86
CA LEU A 65 10.19 -2.50 7.05
C LEU A 65 9.78 -3.61 6.08
N GLY A 66 10.75 -4.36 5.54
CA GLY A 66 10.47 -5.52 4.69
C GLY A 66 9.71 -6.64 5.41
N SER A 67 9.95 -6.86 6.70
CA SER A 67 9.22 -7.85 7.51
C SER A 67 7.81 -7.40 7.87
N LEU A 68 7.53 -6.09 7.85
CA LEU A 68 6.21 -5.52 8.06
C LEU A 68 5.37 -5.45 6.77
N ALA A 69 5.99 -5.60 5.59
CA ALA A 69 5.30 -5.53 4.31
C ALA A 69 4.09 -6.49 4.21
N PRO A 70 4.12 -7.75 4.71
CA PRO A 70 2.96 -8.62 4.72
C PRO A 70 1.81 -8.11 5.60
N LEU A 71 2.11 -7.44 6.72
CA LEU A 71 1.08 -6.84 7.58
C LEU A 71 0.43 -5.64 6.90
N VAL A 72 1.24 -4.72 6.37
CA VAL A 72 0.73 -3.51 5.71
C VAL A 72 -0.04 -3.88 4.44
N GLY A 73 0.50 -4.81 3.64
CA GLY A 73 -0.18 -5.36 2.46
C GLY A 73 -1.49 -6.03 2.86
N GLY A 74 -1.46 -6.89 3.88
CA GLY A 74 -2.63 -7.54 4.46
C GLY A 74 -3.73 -6.57 4.84
N ALA A 75 -3.40 -5.52 5.60
CA ALA A 75 -4.36 -4.51 6.06
C ALA A 75 -5.05 -3.74 4.93
N THR A 76 -4.43 -3.64 3.74
CA THR A 76 -5.02 -2.98 2.56
C THR A 76 -5.91 -3.88 1.71
N LEU A 77 -5.90 -5.20 1.93
CA LEU A 77 -6.70 -6.17 1.17
C LEU A 77 -8.21 -5.98 1.26
N PRO A 78 -8.81 -5.54 2.38
CA PRO A 78 -10.24 -5.24 2.42
C PRO A 78 -10.63 -4.14 1.44
N LEU A 79 -9.75 -3.14 1.25
CA LEU A 79 -10.03 -2.02 0.35
C LEU A 79 -10.05 -2.48 -1.12
N THR A 80 -9.26 -3.48 -1.49
CA THR A 80 -9.17 -3.96 -2.87
C THR A 80 -10.14 -5.09 -3.17
N PHE A 81 -10.35 -6.02 -2.23
CA PHE A 81 -11.19 -7.20 -2.45
C PHE A 81 -12.61 -7.05 -1.91
N ALA A 82 -12.78 -6.55 -0.69
CA ALA A 82 -14.08 -6.49 -0.05
C ALA A 82 -14.88 -5.24 -0.46
N TYR A 83 -14.22 -4.08 -0.44
CA TYR A 83 -14.85 -2.78 -0.68
C TYR A 83 -15.62 -2.69 -2.02
N PRO A 84 -15.07 -3.06 -3.20
CA PRO A 84 -15.83 -2.96 -4.45
C PRO A 84 -17.04 -3.90 -4.47
N CYS A 85 -16.94 -5.09 -3.87
CA CYS A 85 -18.06 -6.05 -3.78
C CYS A 85 -19.21 -5.47 -2.93
N PHE A 86 -18.91 -4.95 -1.74
CA PHE A 86 -19.91 -4.33 -0.88
C PHE A 86 -20.45 -3.01 -1.44
N MET A 87 -19.58 -2.18 -2.03
CA MET A 87 -19.98 -0.94 -2.68
C MET A 87 -20.93 -1.20 -3.85
N TRP A 88 -20.66 -2.23 -4.67
CA TRP A 88 -21.54 -2.62 -5.77
C TRP A 88 -22.92 -3.07 -5.26
N ILE A 89 -22.97 -3.90 -4.21
CA ILE A 89 -24.24 -4.34 -3.59
C ILE A 89 -25.03 -3.13 -3.07
N ALA A 90 -24.36 -2.18 -2.41
CA ALA A 90 -25.00 -0.98 -1.87
C ALA A 90 -25.57 -0.07 -2.96
N MET A 91 -24.85 0.11 -4.08
CA MET A 91 -25.28 0.96 -5.20
C MET A 91 -26.41 0.34 -6.03
N ARG A 92 -26.32 -0.95 -6.34
CA ARG A 92 -27.25 -1.61 -7.27
C ARG A 92 -28.50 -2.18 -6.60
N LYS A 93 -28.50 -2.36 -5.27
CA LYS A 93 -29.59 -2.99 -4.50
C LYS A 93 -30.21 -4.20 -5.24
N PRO A 94 -29.40 -5.20 -5.66
CA PRO A 94 -29.92 -6.35 -6.37
C PRO A 94 -30.94 -7.10 -5.51
N ARG A 95 -31.82 -7.89 -6.15
CA ARG A 95 -32.82 -8.69 -5.43
C ARG A 95 -32.11 -9.56 -4.37
N PRO A 96 -32.55 -9.53 -3.10
CA PRO A 96 -31.99 -10.39 -2.07
C PRO A 96 -32.14 -11.85 -2.52
N ASN A 97 -31.10 -12.67 -2.28
CA ASN A 97 -30.97 -14.06 -2.77
C ASN A 97 -30.86 -14.28 -4.29
N GLY A 98 -30.66 -13.24 -5.11
CA GLY A 98 -30.24 -13.43 -6.50
C GLY A 98 -28.84 -14.05 -6.60
N PHE A 99 -28.57 -14.84 -7.65
CA PHE A 99 -27.25 -15.43 -7.91
C PHE A 99 -26.11 -14.38 -7.83
N VAL A 100 -26.33 -13.21 -8.42
CA VAL A 100 -25.36 -12.10 -8.43
C VAL A 100 -25.16 -11.47 -7.04
N TRP A 101 -26.18 -11.49 -6.19
CA TRP A 101 -26.06 -11.01 -4.80
C TRP A 101 -25.26 -12.00 -3.96
N ILE A 102 -25.56 -13.30 -4.07
CA ILE A 102 -24.83 -14.36 -3.33
C ILE A 102 -23.36 -14.38 -3.72
N THR A 103 -23.03 -14.27 -5.02
CA THR A 103 -21.63 -14.26 -5.46
C THR A 103 -20.90 -13.03 -4.94
N ASN A 104 -21.42 -11.81 -5.11
CA ASN A 104 -20.74 -10.60 -4.60
C ASN A 104 -20.62 -10.59 -3.07
N MET A 105 -21.65 -11.07 -2.36
CA MET A 105 -21.62 -11.14 -0.90
C MET A 105 -20.63 -12.20 -0.40
N GLY A 106 -20.57 -13.35 -1.08
CA GLY A 106 -19.62 -14.42 -0.81
C GLY A 106 -18.17 -14.00 -1.08
N LEU A 107 -17.90 -13.36 -2.22
CA LEU A 107 -16.58 -12.81 -2.56
C LEU A 107 -16.14 -11.73 -1.57
N GLY A 108 -17.05 -10.83 -1.17
CA GLY A 108 -16.77 -9.80 -0.16
C GLY A 108 -16.42 -10.41 1.20
N CYS A 109 -17.20 -11.40 1.66
CA CYS A 109 -16.92 -12.12 2.90
C CYS A 109 -15.59 -12.88 2.85
N LEU A 110 -15.33 -13.58 1.74
CA LEU A 110 -14.08 -14.30 1.51
C LEU A 110 -12.87 -13.34 1.54
N GLY A 111 -12.98 -12.16 0.94
CA GLY A 111 -11.94 -11.13 0.99
C GLY A 111 -11.63 -10.66 2.42
N ILE A 112 -12.65 -10.51 3.27
CA ILE A 112 -12.47 -10.17 4.68
C ILE A 112 -11.80 -11.31 5.44
N VAL A 113 -12.27 -12.54 5.28
CA VAL A 113 -11.69 -13.73 5.93
C VAL A 113 -10.22 -13.88 5.54
N LEU A 114 -9.90 -13.75 4.24
CA LEU A 114 -8.54 -13.82 3.74
C LEU A 114 -7.65 -12.74 4.34
N THR A 115 -8.17 -11.51 4.49
CA THR A 115 -7.46 -10.43 5.17
C THR A 115 -7.09 -10.81 6.60
N ILE A 116 -8.07 -11.29 7.37
CA ILE A 116 -7.86 -11.68 8.78
C ILE A 116 -6.78 -12.77 8.86
N LEU A 117 -6.87 -13.79 8.00
CA LEU A 117 -5.89 -14.87 7.94
C LEU A 117 -4.47 -14.36 7.62
N ILE A 118 -4.33 -13.44 6.65
CA ILE A 118 -3.03 -12.88 6.27
C ILE A 118 -2.45 -12.03 7.41
N VAL A 119 -3.27 -11.22 8.08
CA VAL A 119 -2.81 -10.41 9.23
C VAL A 119 -2.38 -11.29 10.39
N ILE A 120 -3.12 -12.35 10.71
CA ILE A 120 -2.74 -13.31 11.76
C ILE A 120 -1.44 -14.02 11.38
N ALA A 121 -1.32 -14.52 10.14
CA ALA A 121 -0.13 -15.20 9.68
C ALA A 121 1.09 -14.27 9.71
N ALA A 122 0.95 -13.04 9.25
CA ALA A 122 2.00 -12.04 9.30
C ALA A 122 2.42 -11.73 10.75
N ALA A 123 1.45 -11.54 11.66
CA ALA A 123 1.73 -11.32 13.07
C ALA A 123 2.48 -12.51 13.71
N TRP A 124 2.04 -13.74 13.45
CA TRP A 124 2.74 -14.96 13.90
C TRP A 124 4.16 -15.04 13.38
N THR A 125 4.39 -14.76 12.09
CA THR A 125 5.75 -14.78 11.52
C THR A 125 6.66 -13.70 12.09
N LEU A 126 6.10 -12.56 12.52
CA LEU A 126 6.84 -11.50 13.20
C LEU A 126 7.21 -11.89 14.63
N THR A 127 6.33 -12.60 15.33
CA THR A 127 6.62 -13.12 16.68
C THR A 127 7.66 -14.24 16.62
N ASP A 128 7.50 -15.21 15.73
CA ASP A 128 8.40 -16.37 15.60
C ASP A 128 9.82 -15.99 15.16
N LYS A 129 9.93 -15.12 14.14
CA LYS A 129 11.24 -14.66 13.65
C LYS A 129 11.92 -13.66 14.60
N GLY A 130 11.14 -13.10 15.55
CA GLY A 130 11.54 -12.00 16.41
C GLY A 130 11.77 -10.72 15.62
N LEU A 131 11.22 -9.60 16.08
CA LEU A 131 11.58 -8.30 15.51
C LEU A 131 13.01 -7.99 15.93
N LYS A 132 13.99 -8.36 15.09
CA LYS A 132 15.39 -7.94 15.19
C LYS A 132 15.45 -6.43 14.92
N ALA A 133 14.92 -5.64 15.85
CA ALA A 133 14.90 -4.19 15.85
C ALA A 133 16.32 -3.64 16.05
N ASN A 134 17.18 -3.89 15.08
CA ASN A 134 18.50 -3.30 14.99
C ASN A 134 18.31 -1.93 14.34
N PHE A 135 17.89 -0.97 15.16
CA PHE A 135 17.75 0.43 14.73
C PHE A 135 19.08 1.03 14.26
N TYR A 136 20.18 0.51 14.81
CA TYR A 136 21.55 0.74 14.35
C TYR A 136 22.33 -0.54 14.64
N LYS A 137 22.85 -1.20 13.61
CA LYS A 137 23.98 -2.13 13.75
C LYS A 137 25.15 -1.50 12.99
N PRO A 138 26.32 -1.29 13.64
CA PRO A 138 27.51 -0.83 12.95
C PRO A 138 27.93 -1.80 11.83
#